data_AF-A0A9P7D1M8-F1
#
_entry.id   AF-A0A9P7D1M8-F1
#
_cell.length_a   1.000
_cell.length_b   1.000
_cell.length_c   1.000
_cell.angle_alpha   90.00
_cell.angle_beta   90.00
_cell.angle_gamma   90.00
#
_symmetry.space_group_name_H-M   'P 1'
#
loop_
_entity.id
_entity.type
_entity.pdbx_description
1 polymer ?
#
loop_
_entity_poly.entity_id
_entity_poly.type
_entity_poly.pdbx_seq_one_letter_code
_entity_poly.pdbx_strand_id
1 'polypeptide(L)'
;MYKNGISHLTASSNLEGVTHILQWLSYVPESKGDSLPVRETSDYWDRDIAFTPPTAKKMNTHRSGSLASSTKGVLPGDTRQAGQVWYPNSAYKTAQAIFDSIVKDSLSSVANWCGFSGGQEDMYDEVLKQGSKIVDGLSAYKQPVFIYIVPNGELCGGAWVILGPLINPEKMQMYADVEAHAGVLEPEGIVEIKMRQDKILTLMERLDSTYAELKHASKHTTKTPEERAQATEALANREVFLQPTYKYFYWALRVRIARSGLLEQIEDGNPEMESEERTALLDSLIPDSGLSNNCALAEVPEQLDITPTLSKLKADHLLSHFAEVAGEDRKASLDGLVRIIDSLSNGEKMSLQSAIQNSVCLVGPPGKRLDSDYRIAPECQRESYEFHVSAEIITEENGCVVLLWLKKMEHLDMYDSSESALVAVALCRLLFKTHKKHDVLSLGQVHWRSSPQAGDSSKTLAALLSGTPIVT
;
A
#
# COMPACT_ATOMS: atom_id res chain seq x y z
N MET A 1 -17.50 -26.21 32.93
CA MET A 1 -18.35 -25.04 32.63
C MET A 1 -17.49 -23.97 31.94
N TYR A 2 -16.77 -24.35 30.87
CA TYR A 2 -15.82 -23.44 30.24
C TYR A 2 -16.48 -22.49 29.24
N LYS A 3 -17.46 -22.99 28.48
CA LYS A 3 -18.17 -22.23 27.43
C LYS A 3 -18.96 -21.03 27.96
N ASN A 4 -19.44 -21.08 29.20
CA ASN A 4 -20.17 -19.98 29.85
C ASN A 4 -19.29 -19.14 30.78
N GLY A 5 -17.96 -19.36 30.79
CA GLY A 5 -17.02 -18.54 31.55
C GLY A 5 -16.97 -18.79 33.06
N ILE A 6 -17.71 -19.76 33.60
CA ILE A 6 -17.65 -20.11 35.04
C ILE A 6 -16.33 -20.83 35.35
N SER A 7 -15.86 -21.69 34.46
CA SER A 7 -14.53 -22.30 34.53
C SER A 7 -13.55 -21.46 33.72
N HIS A 8 -12.50 -20.91 34.35
CA HIS A 8 -11.50 -20.10 33.65
C HIS A 8 -10.56 -20.93 32.75
N LEU A 9 -10.27 -22.17 33.12
CA LEU A 9 -9.41 -23.10 32.38
C LEU A 9 -9.98 -24.53 32.49
N THR A 10 -9.64 -25.38 31.51
CA THR A 10 -9.94 -26.82 31.51
C THR A 10 -8.65 -27.60 31.58
N ALA A 11 -8.58 -28.62 32.43
CA ALA A 11 -7.46 -29.53 32.52
C ALA A 11 -7.91 -30.95 32.11
N SER A 12 -7.04 -31.67 31.42
CA SER A 12 -7.24 -33.06 31.03
C SER A 12 -6.94 -34.04 32.18
N SER A 13 -6.11 -33.62 33.14
CA SER A 13 -5.71 -34.41 34.32
C SER A 13 -5.65 -33.57 35.59
N ASN A 14 -5.72 -34.22 36.76
CA ASN A 14 -5.59 -33.55 38.05
C ASN A 14 -4.21 -32.87 38.22
N LEU A 15 -3.15 -33.50 37.70
CA LEU A 15 -1.80 -32.95 37.75
C LEU A 15 -1.69 -31.65 36.95
N GLU A 16 -2.27 -31.63 35.75
CA GLU A 16 -2.35 -30.41 34.92
C GLU A 16 -3.17 -29.32 35.62
N GLY A 17 -4.29 -29.69 36.26
CA GLY A 17 -5.09 -28.76 37.06
C GLY A 17 -4.29 -28.12 38.19
N VAL A 18 -3.54 -28.91 38.97
CA VAL A 18 -2.65 -28.40 40.02
C VAL A 18 -1.54 -27.51 39.44
N THR A 19 -1.00 -27.89 38.28
CA THR A 19 0.03 -27.10 37.60
C THR A 19 -0.48 -25.72 37.21
N HIS A 20 -1.69 -25.61 36.67
CA HIS A 20 -2.31 -24.33 36.35
C HIS A 20 -2.58 -23.47 37.59
N ILE A 21 -3.00 -24.09 38.70
CA ILE A 21 -3.19 -23.38 39.97
C ILE A 21 -1.87 -22.79 40.46
N LEU A 22 -0.79 -23.58 40.47
CA LEU A 22 0.54 -23.10 40.87
C LEU A 22 1.05 -22.01 39.92
N GLN A 23 0.80 -22.13 38.61
CA GLN A 23 1.14 -21.12 37.63
C GLN A 23 0.41 -19.80 37.91
N TRP A 24 -0.88 -19.85 38.23
CA TRP A 24 -1.66 -18.65 38.58
C TRP A 24 -1.18 -18.02 39.88
N LEU A 25 -0.90 -18.83 40.91
CA LEU A 25 -0.34 -18.34 42.17
C LEU A 25 1.03 -17.69 41.98
N SER A 26 1.80 -18.06 40.96
CA SER A 26 3.10 -17.43 40.69
C SER A 26 3.02 -15.95 40.29
N TYR A 27 1.83 -15.46 39.93
CA TYR A 27 1.57 -14.03 39.64
C TYR A 27 0.94 -13.28 40.81
N VAL A 28 0.49 -13.99 41.86
CA VAL A 28 -0.22 -13.39 42.99
C VAL A 28 0.77 -13.13 44.13
N PRO A 29 0.68 -11.98 44.84
CA PRO A 29 1.53 -11.73 46.01
C PRO A 29 1.23 -12.71 47.16
N GLU A 30 2.23 -12.96 48.00
CA GLU A 30 2.12 -13.90 49.13
C GLU A 30 1.03 -13.47 50.13
N SER A 31 0.98 -12.17 50.45
CA SER A 31 -0.07 -11.58 51.30
C SER A 31 -0.73 -10.35 50.67
N LYS A 32 -1.93 -10.03 51.14
CA LYS A 32 -2.69 -8.86 50.68
C LYS A 32 -1.93 -7.57 51.01
N GLY A 33 -1.51 -6.85 49.97
CA GLY A 33 -0.80 -5.57 50.10
C GLY A 33 0.72 -5.67 49.94
N ASP A 34 1.25 -6.89 49.79
CA ASP A 34 2.65 -7.08 49.39
C ASP A 34 2.87 -6.71 47.93
N SER A 35 4.13 -6.48 47.58
CA SER A 35 4.54 -6.20 46.20
C SER A 35 4.38 -7.43 45.31
N LEU A 36 4.14 -7.19 44.03
CA LEU A 36 4.03 -8.27 43.04
C LEU A 36 5.35 -9.04 42.91
N PRO A 37 5.30 -10.37 42.71
CA PRO A 37 6.48 -11.18 42.51
C PRO A 37 7.12 -10.85 41.15
N VAL A 38 8.15 -10.00 41.16
CA VAL A 38 8.95 -9.72 39.97
C VAL A 38 9.89 -10.90 39.70
N ARG A 39 9.73 -11.53 38.54
CA ARG A 39 10.57 -12.66 38.10
C ARG A 39 11.50 -12.20 37.00
N GLU A 40 12.71 -12.73 36.99
CA GLU A 40 13.61 -12.59 35.85
C GLU A 40 13.01 -13.33 34.66
N THR A 41 12.64 -12.57 33.63
CA THR A 41 12.16 -13.11 32.36
C THR A 41 13.34 -13.33 31.43
N SER A 42 13.30 -14.39 30.62
CA SER A 42 14.26 -14.58 29.52
C SER A 42 14.14 -13.52 28.44
N ASP A 43 12.99 -12.84 28.39
CA ASP A 43 12.73 -11.74 27.48
C ASP A 43 13.30 -10.43 28.06
N TYR A 44 14.10 -9.74 27.26
CA TYR A 44 14.77 -8.49 27.64
C TYR A 44 13.87 -7.29 27.37
N TRP A 45 13.87 -6.30 28.26
CA TRP A 45 12.94 -5.17 28.21
C TRP A 45 13.31 -4.13 27.14
N ASP A 46 14.59 -3.99 26.81
CA ASP A 46 15.13 -3.00 25.86
C ASP A 46 15.29 -3.60 24.46
N ARG A 47 14.26 -4.29 23.99
CA ARG A 47 14.19 -4.78 22.61
C ARG A 47 13.01 -4.17 21.88
N ASP A 48 13.16 -3.98 20.58
CA ASP A 48 12.07 -3.52 19.73
C ASP A 48 11.00 -4.62 19.55
N ILE A 49 9.75 -4.17 19.33
CA ILE A 49 8.63 -5.05 19.01
C ILE A 49 8.66 -5.30 17.50
N ALA A 50 9.18 -6.46 17.08
CA ALA A 50 9.28 -6.82 15.67
C ALA A 50 7.91 -7.07 14.96
N PHE A 51 6.83 -7.22 15.73
CA PHE A 51 5.50 -7.49 15.18
C PHE A 51 4.63 -6.23 15.24
N THR A 52 4.29 -5.70 14.08
CA THR A 52 3.29 -4.64 13.92
C THR A 52 1.96 -5.26 13.48
N PRO A 53 0.83 -4.95 14.14
CA PRO A 53 -0.45 -5.49 13.74
C PRO A 53 -0.80 -5.02 12.32
N PRO A 54 -1.29 -5.92 11.44
CA PRO A 54 -1.74 -5.53 10.11
C PRO A 54 -3.00 -4.65 10.20
N THR A 55 -3.27 -3.87 9.16
CA THR A 55 -4.41 -2.95 9.07
C THR A 55 -5.74 -3.60 9.50
N ALA A 56 -6.57 -2.82 10.18
CA ALA A 56 -7.70 -3.22 11.04
C ALA A 56 -8.56 -4.41 10.56
N LYS A 57 -8.80 -4.56 9.24
CA LYS A 57 -9.60 -5.68 8.67
C LYS A 57 -8.99 -7.07 8.89
N LYS A 58 -7.67 -7.20 9.15
CA LYS A 58 -6.98 -8.49 9.34
C LYS A 58 -6.61 -8.80 10.79
N MET A 59 -6.98 -7.98 11.76
CA MET A 59 -6.72 -8.25 13.19
C MET A 59 -7.72 -9.27 13.78
N ASN A 60 -7.99 -10.36 13.06
CA ASN A 60 -8.71 -11.49 13.60
C ASN A 60 -7.71 -12.50 14.19
N THR A 61 -7.57 -12.43 15.51
CA THR A 61 -7.40 -13.61 16.39
C THR A 61 -6.02 -14.27 16.53
N HIS A 62 -4.91 -13.54 16.45
CA HIS A 62 -3.61 -14.16 16.80
C HIS A 62 -2.80 -13.53 17.93
N ARG A 63 -3.06 -12.30 18.41
CA ARG A 63 -2.23 -11.77 19.52
C ARG A 63 -2.77 -10.65 20.41
N SER A 64 -4.08 -10.49 20.61
CA SER A 64 -4.51 -10.00 21.94
C SER A 64 -4.32 -11.18 22.90
N GLY A 65 -3.24 -11.15 23.68
CA GLY A 65 -2.66 -12.30 24.37
C GLY A 65 -3.67 -13.27 24.99
N SER A 66 -3.51 -14.56 24.69
CA SER A 66 -3.80 -15.79 25.48
C SER A 66 -5.02 -15.91 26.44
N LEU A 67 -5.87 -14.91 26.63
CA LEU A 67 -7.08 -14.94 27.47
C LEU A 67 -8.38 -14.89 26.65
N ALA A 68 -8.27 -14.72 25.33
CA ALA A 68 -9.40 -14.64 24.40
C ALA A 68 -9.77 -15.97 23.73
N SER A 69 -9.32 -17.13 24.24
CA SER A 69 -9.76 -18.42 23.68
C SER A 69 -11.19 -18.81 24.09
N SER A 70 -11.71 -18.24 25.19
CA SER A 70 -13.05 -18.63 25.67
C SER A 70 -14.22 -17.88 25.00
N THR A 71 -13.97 -16.86 24.17
CA THR A 71 -15.01 -16.29 23.26
C THR A 71 -15.08 -17.00 21.92
N LYS A 72 -14.10 -17.83 21.54
CA LYS A 72 -14.23 -18.82 20.45
C LYS A 72 -14.97 -20.09 20.89
N GLY A 73 -15.72 -20.03 21.98
CA GLY A 73 -16.59 -21.10 22.46
C GLY A 73 -17.98 -20.98 21.86
N VAL A 74 -18.11 -21.20 20.55
CA VAL A 74 -19.38 -21.27 19.83
C VAL A 74 -20.32 -22.24 20.57
N LEU A 75 -21.44 -21.70 21.09
CA LEU A 75 -22.64 -22.51 21.34
C LEU A 75 -23.10 -23.05 19.99
N PRO A 76 -23.51 -24.33 19.87
CA PRO A 76 -23.91 -24.88 18.58
C PRO A 76 -25.27 -24.27 18.19
N GLY A 77 -25.22 -23.20 17.41
CA GLY A 77 -26.39 -22.45 16.94
C GLY A 77 -26.14 -20.93 16.99
N ASP A 78 -25.95 -20.35 15.80
CA ASP A 78 -26.10 -18.94 15.44
C ASP A 78 -25.15 -17.81 15.88
N THR A 79 -25.02 -16.89 14.92
CA THR A 79 -24.44 -15.52 14.87
C THR A 79 -22.93 -15.37 14.65
N ARG A 80 -22.58 -14.84 13.46
CA ARG A 80 -21.26 -14.27 13.15
C ARG A 80 -21.07 -13.00 14.00
N GLN A 81 -20.33 -13.10 15.09
CA GLN A 81 -19.91 -11.93 15.87
C GLN A 81 -18.79 -11.19 15.13
N ALA A 82 -18.97 -9.89 14.91
CA ALA A 82 -17.96 -9.04 14.31
C ALA A 82 -16.78 -8.84 15.28
N GLY A 83 -15.56 -8.76 14.75
CA GLY A 83 -14.40 -8.33 15.53
C GLY A 83 -14.55 -6.90 16.02
N GLN A 84 -13.81 -6.53 17.07
CA GLN A 84 -13.74 -5.15 17.61
C GLN A 84 -15.06 -4.59 18.18
N VAL A 85 -16.08 -5.42 18.44
CA VAL A 85 -17.38 -5.00 19.00
C VAL A 85 -17.68 -5.70 20.32
N TRP A 86 -18.07 -4.93 21.34
CA TRP A 86 -18.51 -5.49 22.62
C TRP A 86 -19.95 -6.01 22.56
N TYR A 87 -20.07 -7.33 22.64
CA TYR A 87 -21.30 -8.08 22.89
C TYR A 87 -21.55 -8.27 24.40
N PRO A 88 -22.79 -8.57 24.84
CA PRO A 88 -23.12 -8.80 26.25
C PRO A 88 -22.15 -9.76 26.96
N ASN A 89 -21.86 -10.91 26.33
CA ASN A 89 -20.95 -11.92 26.88
C ASN A 89 -19.51 -11.41 27.01
N SER A 90 -19.04 -10.68 26.00
CA SER A 90 -17.68 -10.14 25.98
C SER A 90 -17.49 -8.99 26.98
N ALA A 91 -18.49 -8.11 27.12
CA ALA A 91 -18.50 -7.03 28.10
C ALA A 91 -18.56 -7.60 29.53
N TYR A 92 -19.41 -8.61 29.77
CA TYR A 92 -19.47 -9.29 31.07
C TYR A 92 -18.13 -9.92 31.45
N LYS A 93 -17.49 -10.63 30.51
CA LYS A 93 -16.19 -11.25 30.75
C LYS A 93 -15.09 -10.22 31.00
N THR A 94 -15.14 -9.08 30.30
CA THR A 94 -14.21 -7.96 30.53
C THR A 94 -14.39 -7.39 31.92
N ALA A 95 -15.63 -7.13 32.35
CA ALA A 95 -15.93 -6.67 33.69
C ALA A 95 -15.45 -7.66 34.76
N GLN A 96 -15.74 -8.96 34.58
CA GLN A 96 -15.31 -10.01 35.50
C GLN A 96 -13.78 -10.06 35.62
N ALA A 97 -13.06 -9.99 34.50
CA ALA A 97 -11.60 -9.96 34.50
C ALA A 97 -11.05 -8.75 35.26
N ILE A 98 -11.69 -7.59 35.15
CA ILE A 98 -11.32 -6.39 35.91
C ILE A 98 -11.55 -6.62 37.41
N PHE A 99 -12.74 -7.10 37.80
CA PHE A 99 -13.04 -7.38 39.22
C PHE A 99 -12.11 -8.42 39.84
N ASP A 100 -11.74 -9.44 39.09
CA ASP A 100 -10.79 -10.46 39.55
C ASP A 100 -9.37 -9.89 39.71
N SER A 101 -9.03 -8.87 38.91
CA SER A 101 -7.73 -8.19 38.90
C SER A 101 -7.60 -7.09 39.96
N ILE A 102 -8.71 -6.49 40.42
CA ILE A 102 -8.72 -5.44 41.48
C ILE A 102 -7.95 -5.86 42.73
N VAL A 103 -7.92 -7.15 43.03
CA VAL A 103 -7.26 -7.68 44.24
C VAL A 103 -5.76 -7.85 44.06
N LYS A 104 -5.27 -7.95 42.81
CA LYS A 104 -3.98 -8.56 42.48
C LYS A 104 -3.01 -7.57 41.83
N ASP A 105 -3.30 -7.07 40.63
CA ASP A 105 -2.25 -6.53 39.74
C ASP A 105 -2.56 -5.16 39.11
N SER A 106 -1.55 -4.54 38.48
CA SER A 106 -1.75 -3.45 37.52
C SER A 106 -2.38 -3.97 36.23
N LEU A 107 -3.37 -3.25 35.69
CA LEU A 107 -4.08 -3.68 34.49
C LEU A 107 -3.47 -3.02 33.25
N SER A 108 -3.02 -3.81 32.28
CA SER A 108 -2.61 -3.30 30.96
C SER A 108 -3.59 -3.79 29.90
N SER A 109 -4.35 -2.87 29.31
CA SER A 109 -5.35 -3.16 28.28
C SER A 109 -4.88 -2.69 26.92
N VAL A 110 -4.90 -3.63 25.96
CA VAL A 110 -4.66 -3.35 24.55
C VAL A 110 -6.02 -3.08 23.91
N ALA A 111 -6.31 -1.81 23.62
CA ALA A 111 -7.60 -1.35 23.16
C ALA A 111 -7.70 -1.36 21.63
N ASN A 112 -8.77 -1.99 21.12
CA ASN A 112 -9.13 -1.98 19.71
C ASN A 112 -10.63 -2.32 19.57
N TRP A 113 -11.49 -1.35 19.92
CA TRP A 113 -12.95 -1.54 19.98
C TRP A 113 -13.68 -0.39 19.29
N CYS A 114 -14.43 -0.70 18.23
CA CYS A 114 -15.22 0.27 17.47
C CYS A 114 -16.55 0.62 18.18
N GLY A 115 -16.93 -0.12 19.22
CA GLY A 115 -18.08 0.22 20.06
C GLY A 115 -18.74 -0.99 20.73
N PHE A 116 -19.97 -0.78 21.19
CA PHE A 116 -20.85 -1.83 21.69
C PHE A 116 -21.83 -2.27 20.62
N SER A 117 -22.28 -3.53 20.68
CA SER A 117 -23.34 -4.00 19.81
C SER A 117 -24.64 -3.24 20.12
N GLY A 118 -25.22 -2.65 19.08
CA GLY A 118 -26.50 -1.93 19.13
C GLY A 118 -27.68 -2.76 18.61
N GLY A 119 -27.50 -4.07 18.38
CA GLY A 119 -28.57 -4.96 17.92
C GLY A 119 -29.71 -5.05 18.93
N GLN A 120 -30.95 -5.22 18.45
CA GLN A 120 -32.13 -5.31 19.33
C GLN A 120 -32.03 -6.48 20.32
N GLU A 121 -31.49 -7.61 19.87
CA GLU A 121 -31.25 -8.80 20.71
C GLU A 121 -30.20 -8.52 21.79
N ASP A 122 -29.03 -7.98 21.41
CA ASP A 122 -27.96 -7.64 22.37
C ASP A 122 -28.39 -6.57 23.40
N MET A 123 -29.27 -5.66 22.98
CA MET A 123 -29.88 -4.67 23.88
C MET A 123 -30.81 -5.34 24.90
N TYR A 124 -31.61 -6.33 24.46
CA TYR A 124 -32.47 -7.12 25.33
C TYR A 124 -31.64 -7.99 26.30
N ASP A 125 -30.51 -8.52 25.84
CA ASP A 125 -29.53 -9.27 26.63
C ASP A 125 -28.66 -8.38 27.55
N GLU A 126 -29.13 -7.17 27.82
CA GLU A 126 -28.59 -6.26 28.83
C GLU A 126 -27.13 -5.80 28.56
N VAL A 127 -26.71 -5.62 27.30
CA VAL A 127 -25.34 -5.16 26.97
C VAL A 127 -24.93 -3.90 27.74
N LEU A 128 -25.86 -2.95 27.93
CA LEU A 128 -25.62 -1.69 28.66
C LEU A 128 -25.29 -1.93 30.14
N LYS A 129 -25.95 -2.91 30.77
CA LYS A 129 -25.71 -3.30 32.16
C LYS A 129 -24.36 -3.98 32.32
N GLN A 130 -23.88 -4.70 31.30
CA GLN A 130 -22.54 -5.26 31.33
C GLN A 130 -21.48 -4.17 31.11
N GLY A 131 -21.75 -3.19 30.24
CA GLY A 131 -20.89 -2.01 30.05
C GLY A 131 -20.73 -1.19 31.34
N SER A 132 -21.80 -0.98 32.12
CA SER A 132 -21.71 -0.24 33.38
C SER A 132 -20.84 -0.94 34.42
N LYS A 133 -20.85 -2.28 34.47
CA LYS A 133 -19.98 -3.05 35.38
C LYS A 133 -18.49 -2.84 35.10
N ILE A 134 -18.12 -2.57 33.84
CA ILE A 134 -16.73 -2.24 33.49
C ILE A 134 -16.35 -0.91 34.14
N VAL A 135 -17.21 0.10 34.05
CA VAL A 135 -17.00 1.41 34.67
C VAL A 135 -16.92 1.29 36.19
N ASP A 136 -17.81 0.51 36.80
CA ASP A 136 -17.78 0.25 38.25
C ASP A 136 -16.46 -0.41 38.68
N GLY A 137 -15.98 -1.39 37.91
CA GLY A 137 -14.72 -2.08 38.16
C GLY A 137 -13.50 -1.17 38.05
N LEU A 138 -13.46 -0.30 37.04
CA LEU A 138 -12.35 0.65 36.83
C LEU A 138 -12.36 1.81 37.84
N SER A 139 -13.55 2.26 38.25
CA SER A 139 -13.71 3.27 39.31
C SER A 139 -13.21 2.76 40.66
N ALA A 140 -13.47 1.48 40.98
CA ALA A 140 -13.00 0.86 42.23
C ALA A 140 -11.53 0.39 42.19
N TYR A 141 -10.85 0.51 41.05
CA TYR A 141 -9.49 -0.01 40.84
C TYR A 141 -8.44 0.82 41.60
N LYS A 142 -7.50 0.15 42.27
CA LYS A 142 -6.51 0.81 43.16
C LYS A 142 -5.10 0.85 42.59
N GLN A 143 -4.76 -0.12 41.75
CA GLN A 143 -3.48 -0.27 41.07
C GLN A 143 -3.46 0.56 39.78
N PRO A 144 -2.30 0.87 39.17
CA PRO A 144 -2.25 1.60 37.91
C PRO A 144 -2.88 0.79 36.77
N VAL A 145 -3.57 1.50 35.87
CA VAL A 145 -4.23 0.96 34.69
C VAL A 145 -3.67 1.68 33.47
N PHE A 146 -3.10 0.92 32.54
CA PHE A 146 -2.58 1.42 31.28
C PHE A 146 -3.48 0.95 30.14
N ILE A 147 -3.91 1.90 29.31
CA ILE A 147 -4.72 1.62 28.13
C ILE A 147 -3.90 2.05 26.92
N TYR A 148 -3.59 1.11 26.04
CA TYR A 148 -2.82 1.36 24.84
C TYR A 148 -3.64 1.04 23.60
N ILE A 149 -3.85 2.03 22.74
CA ILE A 149 -4.48 1.83 21.42
C ILE A 149 -3.39 1.44 20.44
N VAL A 150 -3.56 0.26 19.84
CA VAL A 150 -2.58 -0.35 18.92
C VAL A 150 -2.44 0.42 17.61
N PRO A 151 -1.32 0.26 16.87
CA PRO A 151 -1.20 0.74 15.50
C PRO A 151 -2.38 0.24 14.66
N ASN A 152 -2.95 1.11 13.83
CA ASN A 152 -4.16 0.83 13.04
C ASN A 152 -5.39 0.39 13.86
N GLY A 153 -5.35 0.57 15.18
CA GLY A 153 -6.45 0.28 16.09
C GLY A 153 -7.45 1.44 16.14
N GLU A 154 -8.71 1.10 16.38
CA GLU A 154 -9.78 2.08 16.50
C GLU A 154 -10.42 2.00 17.89
N LEU A 155 -10.69 3.18 18.48
CA LEU A 155 -11.45 3.28 19.72
C LEU A 155 -12.58 4.30 19.57
N CYS A 156 -13.82 3.80 19.45
CA CYS A 156 -14.95 4.63 19.06
C CYS A 156 -16.11 4.64 20.07
N GLY A 157 -16.80 5.78 20.13
CA GLY A 157 -18.11 5.94 20.78
C GLY A 157 -18.16 5.47 22.23
N GLY A 158 -19.09 4.55 22.52
CA GLY A 158 -19.29 4.03 23.88
C GLY A 158 -18.07 3.29 24.43
N ALA A 159 -17.23 2.72 23.56
CA ALA A 159 -16.04 2.02 24.01
C ALA A 159 -15.00 2.97 24.60
N TRP A 160 -14.83 4.15 23.99
CA TRP A 160 -14.01 5.23 24.54
C TRP A 160 -14.55 5.73 25.89
N VAL A 161 -15.87 5.84 26.03
CA VAL A 161 -16.51 6.31 27.26
C VAL A 161 -16.16 5.43 28.46
N ILE A 162 -16.21 4.10 28.31
CA ILE A 162 -15.96 3.18 29.43
C ILE A 162 -14.47 2.90 29.69
N LEU A 163 -13.58 3.24 28.76
CA LEU A 163 -12.13 3.12 28.92
C LEU A 163 -11.45 4.47 29.17
N GLY A 164 -12.21 5.55 29.30
CA GLY A 164 -11.65 6.89 29.46
C GLY A 164 -10.88 7.03 30.78
N PRO A 165 -9.71 7.71 30.78
CA PRO A 165 -8.92 7.92 32.00
C PRO A 165 -9.64 8.80 33.03
N LEU A 166 -10.67 9.53 32.61
CA LEU A 166 -11.51 10.35 33.49
C LEU A 166 -12.31 9.54 34.52
N ILE A 167 -12.46 8.22 34.33
CA ILE A 167 -13.13 7.35 35.31
C ILE A 167 -12.31 7.29 36.61
N ASN A 168 -10.99 7.22 36.49
CA ASN A 168 -10.08 7.18 37.63
C ASN A 168 -8.74 7.85 37.27
N PRO A 169 -8.65 9.19 37.36
CA PRO A 169 -7.52 9.96 36.84
C PRO A 169 -6.21 9.73 37.59
N GLU A 170 -6.27 9.25 38.84
CA GLU A 170 -5.06 8.97 39.63
C GLU A 170 -4.38 7.66 39.21
N LYS A 171 -5.15 6.71 38.66
CA LYS A 171 -4.69 5.36 38.37
C LYS A 171 -4.65 5.04 36.88
N MET A 172 -5.52 5.67 36.09
CA MET A 172 -5.65 5.37 34.66
C MET A 172 -4.81 6.30 33.80
N GLN A 173 -4.07 5.72 32.88
CA GLN A 173 -3.35 6.42 31.82
C GLN A 173 -3.68 5.77 30.48
N MET A 174 -3.82 6.60 29.46
CA MET A 174 -4.16 6.15 28.12
C MET A 174 -3.16 6.70 27.11
N TYR A 175 -2.69 5.81 26.25
CA TYR A 175 -1.72 6.04 25.20
C TYR A 175 -2.31 5.57 23.87
N ALA A 176 -1.97 6.27 22.80
CA ALA A 176 -2.38 5.91 21.46
C ALA A 176 -1.16 5.89 20.55
N ASP A 177 -1.10 4.89 19.67
CA ASP A 177 -0.13 4.87 18.58
C ASP A 177 -0.35 6.02 17.60
N VAL A 178 0.68 6.37 16.83
CA VAL A 178 0.61 7.43 15.81
C VAL A 178 -0.41 7.08 14.71
N GLU A 179 -0.55 5.79 14.39
CA GLU A 179 -1.50 5.28 13.39
C GLU A 179 -2.87 4.91 13.99
N ALA A 180 -3.06 5.12 15.29
CA ALA A 180 -4.32 4.82 15.95
C ALA A 180 -5.38 5.90 15.69
N HIS A 181 -6.64 5.48 15.62
CA HIS A 181 -7.77 6.37 15.41
C HIS A 181 -8.75 6.29 16.59
N ALA A 182 -9.28 7.44 17.00
CA ALA A 182 -10.28 7.49 18.03
C ALA A 182 -11.27 8.64 17.82
N GLY A 183 -12.54 8.38 18.12
CA GLY A 183 -13.59 9.36 17.87
C GLY A 183 -14.93 8.95 18.47
N VAL A 184 -15.91 9.84 18.35
CA VAL A 184 -17.28 9.55 18.81
C VAL A 184 -17.98 8.54 17.90
N LEU A 185 -17.68 8.60 16.59
CA LEU A 185 -18.25 7.75 15.55
C LEU A 185 -17.17 7.42 14.54
N GLU A 186 -17.36 6.30 13.84
CA GLU A 186 -16.57 5.96 12.66
C GLU A 186 -16.69 7.06 11.59
N PRO A 187 -15.65 7.27 10.75
CA PRO A 187 -15.65 8.29 9.71
C PRO A 187 -16.89 8.26 8.82
N GLU A 188 -17.36 7.07 8.46
CA GLU A 188 -18.58 6.84 7.69
C GLU A 188 -19.82 7.44 8.38
N GLY A 189 -19.99 7.19 9.68
CA GLY A 189 -21.10 7.72 10.47
C GLY A 189 -21.02 9.25 10.66
N ILE A 190 -19.82 9.81 10.79
CA ILE A 190 -19.63 11.27 10.87
C ILE A 190 -20.03 11.94 9.56
N VAL A 191 -19.68 11.36 8.41
CA VAL A 191 -20.03 11.89 7.08
C VAL A 191 -21.56 11.92 6.93
N GLU A 192 -22.26 10.86 7.32
CA GLU A 192 -23.72 10.80 7.22
C GLU A 192 -24.42 11.90 8.05
N ILE A 193 -23.91 12.19 9.26
CA ILE A 193 -24.51 13.19 10.14
C ILE A 193 -24.09 14.62 9.77
N LYS A 194 -22.78 14.86 9.61
CA LYS A 194 -22.23 16.21 9.46
C LYS A 194 -22.19 16.67 8.02
N MET A 195 -21.96 15.78 7.05
CA MET A 195 -21.86 16.10 5.61
C MET A 195 -23.14 15.70 4.88
N ARG A 196 -24.27 16.27 5.32
CA ARG A 196 -25.55 16.15 4.61
C ARG A 196 -25.52 16.86 3.26
N GLN A 197 -26.51 16.58 2.43
CA GLN A 197 -26.61 17.08 1.06
C GLN A 197 -26.37 18.59 0.96
N ASP A 198 -26.95 19.43 1.84
CA ASP A 198 -26.75 20.89 1.80
C ASP A 198 -25.28 21.33 1.88
N LYS A 199 -24.49 20.68 2.75
CA LYS A 199 -23.06 20.98 2.89
C LYS A 199 -22.28 20.45 1.71
N ILE A 200 -22.66 19.28 1.20
CA ILE A 200 -22.09 18.73 -0.03
C ILE A 200 -22.33 19.70 -1.20
N LEU A 201 -23.54 20.24 -1.36
CA LEU A 201 -23.87 21.22 -2.40
C LEU A 201 -23.10 22.54 -2.22
N THR A 202 -22.86 22.97 -0.98
CA THR A 202 -22.03 24.15 -0.68
C THR A 202 -20.57 23.90 -1.05
N LEU A 203 -20.05 22.68 -0.80
CA LEU A 203 -18.71 22.29 -1.24
C LEU A 203 -18.61 22.18 -2.76
N MET A 204 -19.65 21.67 -3.43
CA MET A 204 -19.73 21.62 -4.89
C MET A 204 -19.67 23.04 -5.49
N GLU A 205 -20.41 24.00 -4.94
CA GLU A 205 -20.33 25.42 -5.35
C GLU A 205 -18.96 26.05 -5.14
N ARG A 206 -18.25 25.66 -4.07
CA ARG A 206 -16.92 26.21 -3.78
C ARG A 206 -15.82 25.59 -4.64
N LEU A 207 -15.94 24.31 -4.98
CA LEU A 207 -14.85 23.53 -5.62
C LEU A 207 -15.05 23.31 -7.12
N ASP A 208 -16.29 23.23 -7.62
CA ASP A 208 -16.59 23.04 -9.05
C ASP A 208 -17.03 24.36 -9.68
N SER A 209 -16.17 24.95 -10.53
CA SER A 209 -16.44 26.22 -11.21
C SER A 209 -17.69 26.15 -12.08
N THR A 210 -17.91 25.02 -12.76
CA THR A 210 -19.06 24.79 -13.64
C THR A 210 -20.38 24.79 -12.87
N TYR A 211 -20.42 24.13 -11.71
CA TYR A 211 -21.58 24.14 -10.82
C TYR A 211 -21.88 25.54 -10.28
N ALA A 212 -20.85 26.32 -9.93
CA ALA A 212 -21.01 27.72 -9.49
C ALA A 212 -21.61 28.61 -10.59
N GLU A 213 -21.13 28.48 -11.83
CA GLU A 213 -21.65 29.23 -12.98
C GLU A 213 -23.12 28.91 -13.28
N LEU A 214 -23.50 27.62 -13.25
CA LEU A 214 -24.88 27.17 -13.45
C LEU A 214 -25.82 27.66 -12.32
N LYS A 215 -25.33 27.66 -11.08
CA LYS A 215 -26.06 28.16 -9.92
C LYS A 215 -26.25 29.68 -9.94
N HIS A 216 -25.28 30.40 -10.48
CA HIS A 216 -25.38 31.84 -10.70
C HIS A 216 -26.31 32.16 -11.88
N ALA A 217 -26.21 31.40 -12.98
CA ALA A 217 -27.05 31.53 -14.17
C ALA A 217 -28.54 31.27 -13.89
N SER A 218 -28.86 30.31 -13.02
CA SER A 218 -30.25 30.02 -12.63
C SER A 218 -30.88 31.12 -11.76
N LYS A 219 -30.08 31.85 -10.96
CA LYS A 219 -30.55 32.92 -10.06
C LYS A 219 -30.55 34.33 -10.69
N HIS A 220 -29.87 34.52 -11.82
CA HIS A 220 -29.74 35.83 -12.45
C HIS A 220 -31.06 36.38 -13.03
N THR A 221 -31.50 37.54 -12.51
CA THR A 221 -32.76 38.23 -12.86
C THR A 221 -32.83 38.77 -14.29
N THR A 222 -31.70 38.86 -15.00
CA THR A 222 -31.61 39.39 -16.36
C THR A 222 -31.87 38.38 -17.47
N LYS A 223 -31.81 37.07 -17.19
CA LYS A 223 -31.99 36.00 -18.21
C LYS A 223 -33.46 35.68 -18.48
N THR A 224 -33.76 35.18 -19.68
CA THR A 224 -35.10 34.73 -20.05
C THR A 224 -35.55 33.54 -19.17
N PRO A 225 -36.86 33.35 -18.95
CA PRO A 225 -37.35 32.24 -18.13
C PRO A 225 -36.94 30.86 -18.70
N GLU A 226 -36.79 30.73 -20.01
CA GLU A 226 -36.33 29.50 -20.69
C GLU A 226 -34.86 29.17 -20.40
N GLU A 227 -33.98 30.18 -20.44
CA GLU A 227 -32.56 30.00 -20.11
C GLU A 227 -32.34 29.63 -18.63
N ARG A 228 -33.19 30.14 -17.73
CA ARG A 228 -33.14 29.75 -16.31
C ARG A 228 -33.56 28.29 -16.11
N ALA A 229 -34.58 27.84 -16.83
CA ALA A 229 -35.05 26.45 -16.79
C ALA A 229 -33.96 25.48 -17.28
N GLN A 230 -33.30 25.80 -18.40
CA GLN A 230 -32.17 25.02 -18.92
C GLN A 230 -30.99 25.00 -17.94
N ALA A 231 -30.67 26.14 -17.30
CA ALA A 231 -29.60 26.20 -16.30
C ALA A 231 -29.92 25.35 -15.06
N THR A 232 -31.17 25.31 -14.60
CA THR A 232 -31.59 24.43 -13.49
C THR A 232 -31.54 22.94 -13.86
N GLU A 233 -31.91 22.58 -15.09
CA GLU A 233 -31.83 21.19 -15.56
C GLU A 233 -30.35 20.74 -15.69
N ALA A 234 -29.50 21.58 -16.26
CA ALA A 234 -28.06 21.34 -16.34
C ALA A 234 -27.41 21.23 -14.96
N LEU A 235 -27.86 22.04 -14.00
CA LEU A 235 -27.41 21.97 -12.61
C LEU A 235 -27.81 20.64 -11.97
N ALA A 236 -29.05 20.19 -12.12
CA ALA A 236 -29.51 18.90 -11.60
C ALA A 236 -28.73 17.72 -12.21
N ASN A 237 -28.47 17.75 -13.53
CA ASN A 237 -27.64 16.74 -14.19
C ASN A 237 -26.20 16.75 -13.66
N ARG A 238 -25.65 17.93 -13.36
CA ARG A 238 -24.32 18.07 -12.77
C ARG A 238 -24.29 17.55 -11.32
N GLU A 239 -25.35 17.73 -10.54
CA GLU A 239 -25.45 17.15 -9.19
C GLU A 239 -25.50 15.62 -9.24
N VAL A 240 -26.28 15.04 -10.13
CA VAL A 240 -26.35 13.58 -10.33
C VAL A 240 -25.02 13.02 -10.81
N PHE A 241 -24.28 13.76 -11.64
CA PHE A 241 -22.92 13.40 -12.04
C PHE A 241 -21.94 13.52 -10.87
N LEU A 242 -22.01 14.60 -10.09
CA LEU A 242 -21.06 14.88 -9.00
C LEU A 242 -21.34 14.10 -7.70
N GLN A 243 -22.57 13.65 -7.47
CA GLN A 243 -22.96 12.82 -6.32
C GLN A 243 -22.13 11.53 -6.20
N PRO A 244 -22.06 10.68 -7.25
CA PRO A 244 -21.16 9.54 -7.25
C PRO A 244 -19.72 10.00 -7.43
N THR A 245 -19.45 11.21 -7.90
CA THR A 245 -18.08 11.73 -8.06
C THR A 245 -17.38 11.97 -6.72
N TYR A 246 -18.08 12.37 -5.65
CA TYR A 246 -17.46 12.41 -4.31
C TYR A 246 -17.08 11.00 -3.84
N LYS A 247 -17.98 10.02 -4.04
CA LYS A 247 -17.67 8.61 -3.79
C LYS A 247 -16.54 8.14 -4.71
N TYR A 248 -16.54 8.54 -5.97
CA TYR A 248 -15.52 8.21 -6.97
C TYR A 248 -14.17 8.73 -6.51
N PHE A 249 -14.04 10.01 -6.14
CA PHE A 249 -12.77 10.57 -5.69
C PHE A 249 -12.34 10.00 -4.35
N TYR A 250 -13.27 9.74 -3.43
CA TYR A 250 -12.96 9.03 -2.19
C TYR A 250 -12.38 7.64 -2.49
N TRP A 251 -13.07 6.84 -3.28
CA TRP A 251 -12.65 5.49 -3.62
C TRP A 251 -11.40 5.48 -4.52
N ALA A 252 -11.28 6.39 -5.48
CA ALA A 252 -10.11 6.53 -6.34
C ALA A 252 -8.88 7.02 -5.58
N LEU A 253 -9.05 7.94 -4.63
CA LEU A 253 -7.98 8.36 -3.72
C LEU A 253 -7.55 7.19 -2.84
N ARG A 254 -8.51 6.45 -2.28
CA ARG A 254 -8.25 5.26 -1.47
C ARG A 254 -7.49 4.18 -2.26
N VAL A 255 -7.88 3.91 -3.50
CA VAL A 255 -7.14 3.04 -4.43
C VAL A 255 -5.71 3.54 -4.64
N ARG A 256 -5.54 4.84 -4.91
CA ARG A 256 -4.22 5.42 -5.17
C ARG A 256 -3.30 5.35 -3.94
N ILE A 257 -3.82 5.65 -2.75
CA ILE A 257 -3.08 5.54 -1.49
C ILE A 257 -2.67 4.09 -1.24
N ALA A 258 -3.60 3.14 -1.37
CA ALA A 258 -3.31 1.72 -1.20
C ALA A 258 -2.25 1.22 -2.20
N ARG A 259 -2.37 1.61 -3.48
CA ARG A 259 -1.36 1.29 -4.50
C ARG A 259 -0.01 1.94 -4.20
N SER A 260 0.02 3.19 -3.76
CA SER A 260 1.25 3.89 -3.38
C SER A 260 1.97 3.17 -2.24
N GLY A 261 1.25 2.75 -1.20
CA GLY A 261 1.83 2.00 -0.08
C GLY A 261 2.35 0.62 -0.50
N LEU A 262 1.66 -0.08 -1.41
CA LEU A 262 2.17 -1.35 -1.95
C LEU A 262 3.43 -1.16 -2.81
N LEU A 263 3.49 -0.09 -3.60
CA LEU A 263 4.69 0.24 -4.39
C LEU A 263 5.87 0.56 -3.46
N GLU A 264 5.66 1.30 -2.38
CA GLU A 264 6.69 1.59 -1.37
C GLU A 264 7.21 0.30 -0.71
N GLN A 265 6.33 -0.62 -0.33
CA GLN A 265 6.74 -1.92 0.21
C GLN A 265 7.55 -2.76 -0.80
N ILE A 266 7.21 -2.68 -2.09
CA ILE A 266 7.95 -3.37 -3.16
C ILE A 266 9.33 -2.72 -3.37
N GLU A 267 9.42 -1.39 -3.26
CA GLU A 267 10.67 -0.63 -3.32
C GLU A 267 11.61 -0.99 -2.17
N ASP A 268 11.10 -1.13 -0.95
CA ASP A 268 11.85 -1.65 0.20
C ASP A 268 12.37 -3.08 -0.02
N GLY A 269 11.74 -3.83 -0.93
CA GLY A 269 12.15 -5.18 -1.31
C GLY A 269 13.34 -5.21 -2.28
N ASN A 270 13.34 -4.30 -3.26
CA ASN A 270 14.41 -4.15 -4.24
C ASN A 270 14.53 -2.66 -4.64
N PRO A 271 15.46 -1.91 -4.01
CA PRO A 271 15.63 -0.48 -4.25
C PRO A 271 16.06 -0.14 -5.68
N GLU A 272 16.71 -1.07 -6.39
CA GLU A 272 17.23 -0.86 -7.75
C GLU A 272 16.19 -1.12 -8.85
N MET A 273 15.00 -1.59 -8.50
CA MET A 273 13.96 -1.88 -9.48
C MET A 273 13.31 -0.60 -10.00
N GLU A 274 13.31 -0.44 -11.32
CA GLU A 274 12.75 0.70 -12.03
C GLU A 274 11.24 0.89 -11.74
N SER A 275 10.78 2.14 -11.75
CA SER A 275 9.40 2.48 -11.37
C SER A 275 8.36 1.83 -12.30
N GLU A 276 8.67 1.66 -13.58
CA GLU A 276 7.76 1.04 -14.56
C GLU A 276 7.59 -0.46 -14.29
N GLU A 277 8.70 -1.16 -13.99
CA GLU A 277 8.70 -2.59 -13.64
C GLU A 277 7.96 -2.85 -12.33
N ARG A 278 8.11 -1.96 -11.35
CA ARG A 278 7.39 -1.99 -10.08
C ARG A 278 5.88 -1.90 -10.28
N THR A 279 5.44 -0.97 -11.13
CA THR A 279 4.02 -0.82 -11.47
C THR A 279 3.48 -2.03 -12.23
N ALA A 280 4.24 -2.56 -13.19
CA ALA A 280 3.85 -3.75 -13.95
C ALA A 280 3.75 -5.00 -13.04
N LEU A 281 4.67 -5.15 -12.09
CA LEU A 281 4.61 -6.22 -11.09
C LEU A 281 3.38 -6.08 -10.21
N LEU A 282 3.09 -4.88 -9.70
CA LEU A 282 1.89 -4.63 -8.91
C LEU A 282 0.60 -4.90 -9.72
N ASP A 283 0.55 -4.48 -10.98
CA ASP A 283 -0.60 -4.71 -11.86
C ASP A 283 -0.78 -6.20 -12.19
N SER A 284 0.30 -6.98 -12.25
CA SER A 284 0.19 -8.44 -12.41
C SER A 284 -0.38 -9.16 -11.18
N LEU A 285 -0.22 -8.57 -9.98
CA LEU A 285 -0.73 -9.12 -8.73
C LEU A 285 -2.18 -8.74 -8.47
N ILE A 286 -2.64 -7.62 -9.03
CA ILE A 286 -4.02 -7.17 -8.95
C ILE A 286 -4.79 -7.87 -10.07
N PRO A 287 -5.81 -8.70 -9.77
CA PRO A 287 -6.63 -9.30 -10.82
C PRO A 287 -7.26 -8.22 -11.69
N ASP A 288 -7.24 -8.41 -13.02
CA ASP A 288 -8.01 -7.63 -14.00
C ASP A 288 -9.51 -7.84 -13.76
N SER A 289 -9.98 -7.26 -12.67
CA SER A 289 -11.37 -7.26 -12.31
C SER A 289 -11.99 -6.18 -13.19
N GLY A 290 -12.77 -6.58 -14.19
CA GLY A 290 -13.57 -5.69 -15.05
C GLY A 290 -14.67 -4.94 -14.29
N LEU A 291 -14.36 -4.49 -13.07
CA LEU A 291 -15.23 -3.89 -12.10
C LEU A 291 -15.30 -2.39 -12.38
N SER A 292 -16.46 -1.96 -12.87
CA SER A 292 -16.86 -0.55 -13.01
C SER A 292 -16.98 0.18 -11.65
N ASN A 293 -17.09 -0.58 -10.54
CA ASN A 293 -17.34 -0.05 -9.21
C ASN A 293 -16.05 0.28 -8.47
N ASN A 294 -15.77 1.57 -8.27
CA ASN A 294 -14.56 2.07 -7.57
C ASN A 294 -14.39 1.53 -6.15
N CYS A 295 -15.48 1.15 -5.46
CA CYS A 295 -15.42 0.53 -4.13
C CYS A 295 -14.70 -0.83 -4.18
N ALA A 296 -15.05 -1.67 -5.14
CA ALA A 296 -14.44 -3.00 -5.27
C ALA A 296 -12.98 -2.90 -5.74
N LEU A 297 -12.66 -1.90 -6.57
CA LEU A 297 -11.28 -1.58 -6.96
C LEU A 297 -10.41 -1.17 -5.76
N ALA A 298 -10.98 -0.55 -4.72
CA ALA A 298 -10.25 -0.15 -3.52
C ALA A 298 -9.99 -1.33 -2.57
N GLU A 299 -10.92 -2.28 -2.48
CA GLU A 299 -10.82 -3.41 -1.56
C GLU A 299 -9.78 -4.46 -1.99
N VAL A 300 -9.59 -4.64 -3.30
CA VAL A 300 -8.62 -5.59 -3.86
C VAL A 300 -7.18 -5.31 -3.39
N PRO A 301 -6.59 -4.11 -3.58
CA PRO A 301 -5.25 -3.82 -3.12
C PRO A 301 -5.13 -3.81 -1.59
N GLU A 302 -6.18 -3.41 -0.85
CA GLU A 302 -6.16 -3.48 0.63
C GLU A 302 -6.07 -4.91 1.18
N GLN A 303 -6.67 -5.87 0.47
CA GLN A 303 -6.72 -7.27 0.91
C GLN A 303 -5.55 -8.09 0.37
N LEU A 304 -4.90 -7.63 -0.69
CA LEU A 304 -3.76 -8.30 -1.31
C LEU A 304 -2.64 -8.51 -0.30
N ASP A 305 -2.21 -9.76 -0.14
CA ASP A 305 -1.05 -10.11 0.67
C ASP A 305 0.18 -10.22 -0.23
N ILE A 306 1.07 -9.22 -0.15
CA ILE A 306 2.29 -9.15 -0.94
C ILE A 306 3.52 -9.73 -0.23
N THR A 307 3.39 -10.14 1.04
CA THR A 307 4.47 -10.76 1.82
C THR A 307 5.26 -11.86 1.10
N PRO A 308 4.61 -12.84 0.40
CA PRO A 308 5.35 -13.87 -0.32
C PRO A 308 6.17 -13.28 -1.48
N THR A 309 5.61 -12.34 -2.23
CA THR A 309 6.28 -11.69 -3.35
C THR A 309 7.46 -10.84 -2.86
N LEU A 310 7.29 -10.11 -1.77
CA LEU A 310 8.37 -9.33 -1.15
C LEU A 310 9.53 -10.21 -0.68
N SER A 311 9.24 -11.37 -0.08
CA SER A 311 10.29 -12.30 0.36
C SER A 311 11.12 -12.83 -0.81
N LYS A 312 10.46 -13.09 -1.94
CA LYS A 312 11.11 -13.51 -3.18
C LYS A 312 11.94 -12.38 -3.78
N LEU A 313 11.39 -11.17 -3.88
CA LEU A 313 12.10 -10.01 -4.43
C LEU A 313 13.35 -9.67 -3.61
N LYS A 314 13.25 -9.71 -2.28
CA LYS A 314 14.41 -9.50 -1.38
C LYS A 314 15.48 -10.56 -1.60
N ALA A 315 15.09 -11.83 -1.74
CA ALA A 315 16.03 -12.90 -2.03
C ALA A 315 16.73 -12.71 -3.38
N ASP A 316 15.98 -12.36 -4.43
CA ASP A 316 16.51 -12.13 -5.77
C ASP A 316 17.46 -10.90 -5.82
N HIS A 317 17.12 -9.83 -5.10
CA HIS A 317 17.98 -8.64 -4.97
C HIS A 317 19.30 -8.97 -4.24
N LEU A 318 19.22 -9.66 -3.10
CA LEU A 318 20.41 -10.08 -2.35
C LEU A 318 21.32 -10.98 -3.21
N LEU A 319 20.75 -11.90 -4.00
CA LEU A 319 21.53 -12.77 -4.89
C LEU A 319 22.28 -11.97 -5.95
N SER A 320 21.62 -11.00 -6.60
CA SER A 320 22.25 -10.13 -7.61
C SER A 320 23.37 -9.29 -6.99
N HIS A 321 23.12 -8.66 -5.85
CA HIS A 321 24.11 -7.85 -5.13
C HIS A 321 25.30 -8.70 -4.65
N PHE A 322 25.07 -9.93 -4.15
CA PHE A 322 26.17 -10.83 -3.78
C PHE A 322 26.99 -11.25 -5.00
N ALA A 323 26.36 -11.49 -6.14
CA ALA A 323 27.05 -11.85 -7.38
C ALA A 323 27.92 -10.71 -7.92
N GLU A 324 27.44 -9.47 -7.84
CA GLU A 324 28.20 -8.28 -8.22
C GLU A 324 29.43 -8.08 -7.32
N VAL A 325 29.24 -8.07 -6.00
CA VAL A 325 30.34 -7.94 -5.02
C VAL A 325 31.36 -9.08 -5.16
N ALA A 326 30.90 -10.31 -5.44
CA ALA A 326 31.79 -11.45 -5.68
C ALA A 326 32.54 -11.36 -7.03
N GLY A 327 32.00 -10.62 -8.00
CA GLY A 327 32.65 -10.28 -9.26
C GLY A 327 33.76 -9.25 -9.09
N GLU A 328 33.54 -8.25 -8.24
CA GLU A 328 34.54 -7.23 -7.92
C GLU A 328 35.70 -7.79 -7.08
N ASP A 329 35.39 -8.50 -5.99
CA ASP A 329 36.40 -8.84 -4.99
C ASP A 329 36.21 -10.24 -4.37
N ARG A 330 36.49 -11.26 -5.19
CA ARG A 330 36.29 -12.69 -4.82
C ARG A 330 36.89 -13.09 -3.47
N LYS A 331 38.04 -12.53 -3.08
CA LYS A 331 38.69 -12.86 -1.79
C LYS A 331 37.91 -12.32 -0.59
N ALA A 332 37.44 -11.08 -0.67
CA ALA A 332 36.68 -10.45 0.41
C ALA A 332 35.30 -11.12 0.57
N SER A 333 34.64 -11.48 -0.53
CA SER A 333 33.35 -12.18 -0.50
C SER A 333 33.47 -13.58 0.13
N LEU A 334 34.55 -14.32 -0.17
CA LEU A 334 34.80 -15.62 0.45
C LEU A 334 35.09 -15.50 1.96
N ASP A 335 35.88 -14.51 2.38
CA ASP A 335 36.12 -14.24 3.80
C ASP A 335 34.82 -13.86 4.54
N GLY A 336 33.98 -13.05 3.89
CA GLY A 336 32.64 -12.70 4.39
C GLY A 336 31.73 -13.92 4.57
N LEU A 337 31.68 -14.81 3.57
CA LEU A 337 30.91 -16.05 3.64
C LEU A 337 31.39 -16.96 4.78
N VAL A 338 32.71 -17.06 5.00
CA VAL A 338 33.27 -17.84 6.11
C VAL A 338 32.82 -17.26 7.47
N ARG A 339 32.84 -15.94 7.64
CA ARG A 339 32.35 -15.29 8.87
C ARG A 339 30.85 -15.47 9.09
N ILE A 340 30.05 -15.46 8.02
CA ILE A 340 28.61 -15.74 8.09
C ILE A 340 28.41 -17.19 8.54
N ILE A 341 29.13 -18.15 7.95
CA ILE A 341 29.06 -19.56 8.35
C ILE A 341 29.34 -19.72 9.84
N ASP A 342 30.30 -19.00 10.41
CA ASP A 342 30.61 -19.07 11.83
C ASP A 342 29.41 -18.66 12.73
N SER A 343 28.59 -17.71 12.28
CA SER A 343 27.40 -17.22 12.99
C SER A 343 26.18 -18.15 12.93
N LEU A 344 26.17 -19.14 12.03
CA LEU A 344 25.04 -20.05 11.84
C LEU A 344 24.96 -21.14 12.93
N SER A 345 23.74 -21.62 13.19
CA SER A 345 23.49 -22.73 14.09
C SER A 345 24.06 -24.06 13.54
N ASN A 346 24.29 -25.03 14.42
CA ASN A 346 24.81 -26.34 14.00
C ASN A 346 23.86 -27.07 13.02
N GLY A 347 22.55 -26.81 13.06
CA GLY A 347 21.59 -27.36 12.11
C GLY A 347 21.72 -26.78 10.70
N GLU A 348 21.91 -25.46 10.58
CA GLU A 348 22.07 -24.78 9.29
C GLU A 348 23.42 -25.10 8.64
N LYS A 349 24.49 -25.22 9.46
CA LYS A 349 25.82 -25.67 9.02
C LYS A 349 25.75 -27.05 8.35
N MET A 350 24.99 -27.98 8.93
CA MET A 350 24.77 -29.31 8.34
C MET A 350 24.00 -29.24 7.02
N SER A 351 22.98 -28.39 6.91
CA SER A 351 22.24 -28.18 5.67
C SER A 351 23.12 -27.57 4.57
N LEU A 352 23.96 -26.59 4.89
CA LEU A 352 24.92 -26.02 3.93
C LEU A 352 25.97 -27.04 3.48
N GLN A 353 26.50 -27.85 4.40
CA GLN A 353 27.41 -28.93 4.06
C GLN A 353 26.75 -29.93 3.09
N SER A 354 25.48 -30.25 3.31
CA SER A 354 24.72 -31.12 2.41
C SER A 354 24.50 -30.47 1.03
N ALA A 355 24.27 -29.15 0.96
CA ALA A 355 24.08 -28.43 -0.30
C ALA A 355 25.39 -28.34 -1.11
N ILE A 356 26.54 -28.16 -0.45
CA ILE A 356 27.86 -28.17 -1.10
C ILE A 356 28.22 -29.58 -1.59
N GLN A 357 27.88 -30.62 -0.82
CA GLN A 357 28.14 -32.01 -1.23
C GLN A 357 27.20 -32.47 -2.36
N ASN A 358 25.97 -31.94 -2.40
CA ASN A 358 24.97 -32.25 -3.41
C ASN A 358 24.94 -31.25 -4.58
N SER A 359 25.87 -30.28 -4.64
CA SER A 359 25.92 -29.31 -5.73
C SER A 359 26.32 -30.03 -7.02
N VAL A 360 25.33 -30.54 -7.76
CA VAL A 360 25.48 -30.89 -9.15
C VAL A 360 25.71 -29.58 -9.90
N CYS A 361 26.80 -29.50 -10.67
CA CYS A 361 27.03 -28.42 -11.62
C CYS A 361 25.83 -28.39 -12.58
N LEU A 362 24.87 -27.51 -12.33
CA LEU A 362 23.80 -27.20 -13.28
C LEU A 362 24.47 -26.47 -14.44
N VAL A 363 24.90 -27.26 -15.42
CA VAL A 363 25.05 -26.79 -16.80
C VAL A 363 23.65 -26.34 -17.21
N GLY A 364 23.40 -25.04 -17.10
CA GLY A 364 22.22 -24.43 -17.71
C GLY A 364 22.17 -24.76 -19.21
N PRO A 365 20.99 -24.71 -19.85
CA PRO A 365 20.93 -24.80 -21.31
C PRO A 365 21.88 -23.76 -21.92
N PRO A 366 22.41 -23.98 -23.13
CA PRO A 366 23.36 -23.05 -23.74
C PRO A 366 22.68 -21.69 -23.92
N GLY A 367 22.86 -20.82 -22.94
CA GLY A 367 22.80 -19.40 -23.15
C GLY A 367 23.80 -19.14 -24.26
N LYS A 368 23.33 -18.46 -25.31
CA LYS A 368 24.23 -17.88 -26.29
C LYS A 368 25.24 -17.05 -25.51
N ARG A 369 26.43 -17.62 -25.35
CA ARG A 369 27.64 -16.87 -25.04
C ARG A 369 27.85 -15.99 -26.26
N LEU A 370 27.40 -14.74 -26.17
CA LEU A 370 28.05 -13.68 -26.93
C LEU A 370 29.45 -13.61 -26.33
N ASP A 371 30.38 -14.35 -26.93
CA ASP A 371 31.81 -14.12 -26.77
C ASP A 371 32.05 -12.66 -27.22
N SER A 372 32.07 -11.76 -26.23
CA SER A 372 32.69 -10.46 -26.36
C SER A 372 34.04 -10.53 -25.67
N ASP A 373 35.01 -11.09 -26.40
CA ASP A 373 36.38 -10.60 -26.29
C ASP A 373 36.38 -9.13 -26.74
N TYR A 374 36.00 -8.22 -25.84
CA TYR A 374 36.37 -6.83 -25.96
C TYR A 374 37.24 -6.48 -24.76
N ARG A 375 38.54 -6.37 -25.07
CA ARG A 375 39.50 -5.57 -24.34
C ARG A 375 38.81 -4.28 -23.86
N ILE A 376 39.16 -3.85 -22.66
CA ILE A 376 38.92 -2.48 -22.17
C ILE A 376 39.27 -1.53 -23.32
N ALA A 377 38.24 -1.03 -24.00
CA ALA A 377 38.34 0.12 -24.85
C ALA A 377 38.47 1.33 -23.92
N PRO A 378 39.34 2.29 -24.23
CA PRO A 378 39.58 3.43 -23.35
C PRO A 378 38.29 4.24 -23.22
N GLU A 379 38.20 5.02 -22.14
CA GLU A 379 37.22 6.09 -21.93
C GLU A 379 36.65 6.59 -23.25
N CYS A 380 35.36 6.35 -23.48
CA CYS A 380 34.65 6.92 -24.61
C CYS A 380 34.58 8.43 -24.36
N GLN A 381 35.53 9.17 -24.93
CA GLN A 381 35.41 10.60 -25.09
C GLN A 381 34.06 10.86 -25.75
N ARG A 382 33.26 11.77 -25.16
CA ARG A 382 32.09 12.32 -25.83
C ARG A 382 32.59 13.03 -27.10
N GLU A 383 32.60 12.33 -28.22
CA GLU A 383 32.74 12.95 -29.53
C GLU A 383 31.40 13.55 -29.92
N SER A 384 31.34 14.88 -29.92
CA SER A 384 30.24 15.63 -30.49
C SER A 384 30.31 15.53 -32.02
N TYR A 385 29.40 14.78 -32.63
CA TYR A 385 29.25 14.79 -34.09
C TYR A 385 28.39 15.98 -34.52
N GLU A 386 28.98 16.94 -35.22
CA GLU A 386 28.25 18.01 -35.89
C GLU A 386 27.71 17.51 -37.24
N PHE A 387 26.39 17.39 -37.34
CA PHE A 387 25.71 17.12 -38.60
C PHE A 387 25.26 18.45 -39.21
N HIS A 388 25.75 18.78 -40.40
CA HIS A 388 25.15 19.86 -41.19
C HIS A 388 23.90 19.34 -41.90
N VAL A 389 22.75 19.69 -41.32
CA VAL A 389 21.42 19.44 -41.86
C VAL A 389 20.91 20.74 -42.47
N SER A 390 20.66 20.75 -43.77
CA SER A 390 19.90 21.82 -44.42
C SER A 390 18.52 21.30 -44.81
N ALA A 391 17.47 22.08 -44.60
CA ALA A 391 16.09 21.71 -44.92
C ALA A 391 15.53 22.68 -45.95
N GLU A 392 14.82 22.17 -46.95
CA GLU A 392 14.14 22.95 -47.97
C GLU A 392 12.67 22.51 -48.03
N ILE A 393 11.75 23.46 -47.92
CA ILE A 393 10.30 23.20 -47.90
C ILE A 393 9.73 23.61 -49.24
N ILE A 394 9.20 22.65 -49.98
CA ILE A 394 8.54 22.89 -51.27
C ILE A 394 7.03 22.68 -51.07
N THR A 395 6.26 23.73 -51.33
CA THR A 395 4.80 23.70 -51.28
C THR A 395 4.25 23.37 -52.66
N GLU A 396 3.60 22.21 -52.82
CA GLU A 396 2.81 21.87 -54.01
C GLU A 396 1.31 21.83 -53.66
N GLU A 397 0.45 21.92 -54.68
CA GLU A 397 -1.01 22.13 -54.53
C GLU A 397 -1.74 21.07 -53.67
N ASN A 398 -1.14 19.91 -53.41
CA ASN A 398 -1.72 18.83 -52.61
C ASN A 398 -0.92 18.47 -51.32
N GLY A 399 0.04 19.29 -50.89
CA GLY A 399 0.76 19.09 -49.63
C GLY A 399 2.13 19.76 -49.55
N CYS A 400 2.65 19.90 -48.31
CA CYS A 400 4.01 20.38 -48.06
C CYS A 400 5.02 19.22 -48.10
N VAL A 401 6.02 19.32 -48.97
CA VAL A 401 7.14 18.37 -49.01
C VAL A 401 8.34 19.02 -48.34
N VAL A 402 8.85 18.40 -47.28
CA VAL A 402 10.07 18.83 -46.59
C VAL A 402 11.23 17.95 -47.04
N LEU A 403 12.19 18.54 -47.72
CA LEU A 403 13.42 17.88 -48.16
C LEU A 403 14.53 18.17 -47.16
N LEU A 404 15.13 17.12 -46.61
CA LEU A 404 16.26 17.21 -45.68
C LEU A 404 17.53 16.76 -46.38
N TRP A 405 18.51 17.64 -46.41
CA TRP A 405 19.82 17.41 -47.00
C TRP A 405 20.81 17.04 -45.89
N LEU A 406 21.45 15.88 -46.02
CA LEU A 406 22.50 15.41 -45.12
C LEU A 406 23.79 15.25 -45.94
N LYS A 407 24.82 16.03 -45.60
CA LYS A 407 26.12 15.97 -46.30
C LYS A 407 26.97 14.84 -45.72
N LYS A 408 27.41 13.90 -46.58
CA LYS A 408 28.28 12.78 -46.20
C LYS A 408 29.69 13.27 -45.84
N MET A 409 30.20 12.86 -44.67
CA MET A 409 31.62 13.01 -44.29
C MET A 409 32.39 11.73 -44.65
N GLU A 410 33.65 11.87 -45.05
CA GLU A 410 34.48 10.86 -45.73
C GLU A 410 34.82 9.59 -44.91
N HIS A 411 34.47 9.53 -43.61
CA HIS A 411 34.88 8.44 -42.71
C HIS A 411 33.78 7.45 -42.31
N LEU A 412 32.60 7.47 -42.94
CA LEU A 412 31.56 6.45 -42.73
C LEU A 412 31.32 5.59 -43.98
N ASP A 413 31.83 4.36 -43.93
CA ASP A 413 31.47 3.30 -44.88
C ASP A 413 30.12 2.68 -44.48
N MET A 414 29.04 3.32 -44.93
CA MET A 414 27.67 2.83 -44.76
C MET A 414 27.29 1.84 -45.87
N TYR A 415 27.43 0.54 -45.60
CA TYR A 415 27.06 -0.51 -46.56
C TYR A 415 25.75 -1.26 -46.25
N ASP A 416 24.97 -0.86 -45.24
CA ASP A 416 23.69 -1.52 -44.97
C ASP A 416 22.47 -0.59 -44.96
N SER A 417 21.44 -1.02 -45.68
CA SER A 417 20.26 -0.21 -46.07
C SER A 417 19.21 -0.09 -44.96
N SER A 418 19.34 -0.87 -43.89
CA SER A 418 18.38 -0.98 -42.79
C SER A 418 18.71 -0.08 -41.59
N GLU A 419 19.97 -0.03 -41.15
CA GLU A 419 20.40 0.79 -40.01
C GLU A 419 20.42 2.29 -40.36
N SER A 420 20.76 2.60 -41.61
CA SER A 420 20.72 3.96 -42.16
C SER A 420 19.31 4.56 -42.15
N ALA A 421 18.28 3.75 -42.41
CA ALA A 421 16.89 4.16 -42.34
C ALA A 421 16.43 4.39 -40.90
N LEU A 422 16.91 3.58 -39.94
CA LEU A 422 16.57 3.71 -38.52
C LEU A 422 17.16 4.98 -37.89
N VAL A 423 18.42 5.30 -38.19
CA VAL A 423 19.07 6.53 -37.69
C VAL A 423 18.42 7.78 -38.29
N ALA A 424 18.08 7.77 -39.58
CA ALA A 424 17.38 8.89 -40.21
C ALA A 424 15.94 9.06 -39.67
N VAL A 425 15.20 7.98 -39.44
CA VAL A 425 13.86 8.02 -38.82
C VAL A 425 13.94 8.49 -37.36
N ALA A 426 14.97 8.08 -36.62
CA ALA A 426 15.21 8.54 -35.26
C ALA A 426 15.52 10.04 -35.20
N LEU A 427 16.37 10.55 -36.11
CA LEU A 427 16.69 11.97 -36.23
C LEU A 427 15.47 12.81 -36.64
N CYS A 428 14.66 12.34 -37.60
CA CYS A 428 13.41 13.00 -37.95
C CYS A 428 12.44 13.03 -36.75
N ARG A 429 12.26 11.91 -36.04
CA ARG A 429 11.43 11.87 -34.82
C ARG A 429 11.94 12.80 -33.72
N LEU A 430 13.26 12.93 -33.55
CA LEU A 430 13.88 13.83 -32.57
C LEU A 430 13.68 15.30 -32.93
N LEU A 431 13.93 15.69 -34.19
CA LEU A 431 13.71 17.06 -34.67
C LEU A 431 12.24 17.47 -34.51
N PHE A 432 11.29 16.60 -34.87
CA PHE A 432 9.86 16.91 -34.72
C PHE A 432 9.35 16.81 -33.27
N LYS A 433 9.94 15.97 -32.40
CA LYS A 433 9.60 15.93 -30.95
C LYS A 433 9.97 17.22 -30.22
N THR A 434 10.99 17.94 -30.68
CA THR A 434 11.43 19.18 -30.01
C THR A 434 10.47 20.35 -30.21
N HIS A 435 9.61 20.31 -31.25
CA HIS A 435 8.53 21.28 -31.46
C HIS A 435 7.19 20.77 -30.89
N LYS A 436 7.06 20.86 -29.56
CA LYS A 436 5.93 20.42 -28.71
C LYS A 436 4.52 21.02 -29.00
N LYS A 437 4.23 21.54 -30.18
CA LYS A 437 2.97 22.28 -30.43
C LYS A 437 2.04 21.78 -31.54
N HIS A 438 2.39 20.79 -32.37
CA HIS A 438 1.49 20.37 -33.45
C HIS A 438 1.48 18.84 -33.65
N ASP A 439 0.45 18.18 -33.10
CA ASP A 439 0.22 16.72 -33.14
C ASP A 439 -0.39 16.19 -34.45
N VAL A 440 -0.24 16.87 -35.60
CA VAL A 440 -1.05 16.56 -36.82
C VAL A 440 -0.22 16.20 -38.07
N LEU A 441 1.02 15.72 -37.93
CA LEU A 441 1.80 15.23 -39.08
C LEU A 441 2.02 13.71 -38.99
N SER A 442 1.30 12.95 -39.81
CA SER A 442 1.55 11.52 -40.01
C SER A 442 2.69 11.33 -41.02
N LEU A 443 3.73 10.58 -40.63
CA LEU A 443 4.87 10.28 -41.50
C LEU A 443 4.46 9.35 -42.64
N GLY A 444 4.58 9.81 -43.90
CA GLY A 444 4.30 9.00 -45.10
C GLY A 444 5.51 8.17 -45.56
N GLN A 445 5.43 7.61 -46.78
CA GLN A 445 6.50 6.80 -47.38
C GLN A 445 7.81 7.59 -47.57
N VAL A 446 8.94 6.95 -47.23
CA VAL A 446 10.30 7.50 -47.37
C VAL A 446 10.98 6.84 -48.56
N HIS A 447 11.53 7.65 -49.47
CA HIS A 447 12.24 7.17 -50.66
C HIS A 447 13.66 7.72 -50.74
N TRP A 448 14.59 6.87 -51.15
CA TRP A 448 15.95 7.28 -51.51
C TRP A 448 15.98 7.74 -52.96
N ARG A 449 16.58 8.90 -53.23
CA ARG A 449 16.86 9.39 -54.59
C ARG A 449 18.30 9.86 -54.71
N SER A 450 18.87 9.78 -55.91
CA SER A 450 20.13 10.46 -56.25
C SER A 450 19.83 11.92 -56.61
N SER A 451 20.61 12.86 -56.07
CA SER A 451 20.47 14.28 -56.39
C SER A 451 21.07 14.58 -57.77
N PRO A 452 20.39 15.37 -58.63
CA PRO A 452 20.89 15.68 -59.97
C PRO A 452 21.91 16.85 -60.00
N GLN A 453 22.20 17.52 -58.89
CA GLN A 453 23.08 18.71 -58.86
C GLN A 453 24.39 18.56 -58.07
N ALA A 454 24.70 17.38 -57.54
CA ALA A 454 25.97 17.13 -56.86
C ALA A 454 26.68 15.91 -57.47
N GLY A 455 27.95 16.09 -57.86
CA GLY A 455 28.75 15.05 -58.48
C GLY A 455 28.80 13.74 -57.67
N ASP A 456 28.39 12.67 -58.34
CA ASP A 456 28.67 11.23 -58.21
C ASP A 456 28.90 10.52 -56.85
N SER A 457 28.65 11.11 -55.68
CA SER A 457 28.79 10.34 -54.41
C SER A 457 27.83 10.68 -53.27
N SER A 458 26.84 11.55 -53.46
CA SER A 458 25.83 11.86 -52.44
C SER A 458 24.51 11.09 -52.64
N LYS A 459 24.18 10.16 -51.74
CA LYS A 459 22.82 9.56 -51.64
C LYS A 459 21.89 10.53 -50.90
N THR A 460 20.69 10.75 -51.44
CA THR A 460 19.72 11.75 -50.92
C THR A 460 18.49 11.03 -50.38
N LEU A 461 17.95 11.50 -49.26
CA LEU A 461 16.76 10.95 -48.63
C LEU A 461 15.61 11.95 -48.73
N ALA A 462 14.51 11.56 -49.36
CA ALA A 462 13.30 12.37 -49.50
C ALA A 462 12.15 11.69 -48.76
N ALA A 463 11.50 12.40 -47.84
CA ALA A 463 10.35 11.92 -47.09
C ALA A 463 9.11 12.72 -47.49
N LEU A 464 8.03 12.03 -47.88
CA LEU A 464 6.76 12.67 -48.20
C LEU A 464 5.90 12.77 -46.93
N LEU A 465 5.52 13.99 -46.54
CA LEU A 465 4.60 14.23 -45.42
C LEU A 465 3.25 14.67 -45.99
N SER A 466 2.20 13.89 -45.76
CA SER A 466 0.83 14.25 -46.16
C SER A 466 0.07 14.77 -44.93
N GLY A 467 -0.29 16.05 -44.94
CA GLY A 467 -1.10 16.71 -43.90
C GLY A 467 -1.60 18.07 -44.37
N THR A 468 -2.77 18.49 -43.88
CA THR A 468 -3.38 19.79 -44.23
C THR A 468 -2.60 20.96 -43.62
N PRO A 469 -2.44 22.09 -44.34
CA PRO A 469 -1.61 23.20 -43.87
C PRO A 469 -2.35 24.00 -42.78
N ILE A 470 -1.70 24.21 -41.64
CA ILE A 470 -2.00 25.35 -40.76
C ILE A 470 -0.87 26.35 -40.99
N VAL A 471 -1.19 27.46 -41.66
CA VAL A 471 -0.31 28.61 -41.83
C VAL A 471 -0.32 29.41 -40.51
N THR A 472 0.82 29.44 -39.82
CA THR A 472 1.35 30.61 -39.08
C THR A 472 2.79 30.36 -38.68
#